data_AF-A0A0W0VKW9-F1
#
_entry.id   AF-A0A0W0VKW9-F1
#
_cell.length_a   1.000
_cell.length_b   1.000
_cell.length_c   1.000
_cell.angle_alpha   90.00
_cell.angle_beta   90.00
_cell.angle_gamma   90.00
#
_symmetry.space_group_name_H-M   'P 1'
#
loop_
_entity.id
_entity.type
_entity.pdbx_description
1 polymer ?
#
loop_
_entity_poly.entity_id
_entity_poly.type
_entity_poly.pdbx_seq_one_letter_code
_entity_poly.pdbx_strand_id
1 'polypeptide(L)'
;MNNWNWRYKPFKGHQLALSQALKARKTGLRSDLELAYALDAFACHFLSDHFAAGHTRTPRLKLAEKVSPSLLGSLLAIYMHNEDNKYGLYVHNQLNEHWIIYGDFSYFNPNNQANRERLERLLQQSADAIFHTYDTGNQKNPQDILAQIPQAEKELTQNMLNITPLFYWDDKKNKLLHRKDINNPYDSTMTSNWWGWSTLLALKTLYGETIETRSIMSMLQDNGLADEMNFFQTRT
;
A
#
# COMPACT_ATOMS: atom_id res chain seq x y z
N MET A 1 -14.45 2.02 -18.41
CA MET A 1 -14.02 2.78 -17.22
C MET A 1 -12.74 2.17 -16.69
N ASN A 2 -11.65 2.95 -16.69
CA ASN A 2 -10.31 2.47 -16.36
C ASN A 2 -10.19 2.18 -14.86
N ASN A 3 -10.30 0.90 -14.48
CA ASN A 3 -9.94 0.43 -13.14
C ASN A 3 -8.42 0.51 -12.98
N TRP A 4 -7.91 1.69 -12.63
CA TRP A 4 -6.57 1.88 -12.07
C TRP A 4 -6.54 1.34 -10.63
N ASN A 5 -6.83 0.05 -10.47
CA ASN A 5 -6.58 -0.62 -9.21
C ASN A 5 -5.06 -0.75 -9.09
N TRP A 6 -4.50 -0.08 -8.08
CA TRP A 6 -3.08 -0.04 -7.76
C TRP A 6 -2.44 -1.44 -7.73
N ARG A 7 -3.22 -2.47 -7.40
CA ARG A 7 -2.86 -3.89 -7.47
C ARG A 7 -2.35 -4.39 -8.82
N TYR A 8 -2.72 -3.74 -9.94
CA TYR A 8 -2.29 -4.16 -11.27
C TYR A 8 -1.08 -3.40 -11.80
N LYS A 9 -0.56 -2.40 -11.07
CA LYS A 9 0.64 -1.67 -11.49
C LYS A 9 1.86 -2.59 -11.65
N PRO A 10 2.24 -3.42 -10.65
CA PRO A 10 3.37 -4.35 -10.81
C PRO A 10 3.13 -5.33 -11.95
N PHE A 11 1.89 -5.86 -12.06
CA PHE A 11 1.50 -6.78 -13.12
C PHE A 11 1.72 -6.21 -14.53
N LYS A 12 1.22 -5.00 -14.80
CA LYS A 12 1.34 -4.36 -16.11
C LYS A 12 2.80 -4.00 -16.43
N GLY A 13 3.55 -3.54 -15.44
CA GLY A 13 4.97 -3.23 -15.58
C GLY A 13 5.78 -4.49 -15.94
N HIS A 14 5.56 -5.58 -15.20
CA HIS A 14 6.23 -6.86 -15.46
C HIS A 14 5.85 -7.46 -16.81
N GLN A 15 4.58 -7.39 -17.21
CA GLN A 15 4.13 -7.83 -18.54
C GLN A 15 4.82 -7.06 -19.68
N LEU A 16 5.02 -5.75 -19.50
CA LEU A 16 5.76 -4.93 -20.46
C LEU A 16 7.24 -5.31 -20.49
N ALA A 17 7.85 -5.57 -19.33
CA ALA A 17 9.23 -6.02 -19.22
C ALA A 17 9.46 -7.36 -19.95
N LEU A 18 8.56 -8.34 -19.78
CA LEU A 18 8.60 -9.61 -20.50
C LEU A 18 8.47 -9.43 -22.02
N SER A 19 7.59 -8.53 -22.46
CA SER A 19 7.44 -8.21 -23.89
C SER A 19 8.72 -7.59 -24.47
N GLN A 20 9.39 -6.75 -23.69
CA GLN A 20 10.68 -6.16 -24.04
C GLN A 20 11.81 -7.20 -24.03
N ALA A 21 11.77 -8.20 -23.15
CA ALA A 21 12.72 -9.33 -23.15
C ALA A 21 12.60 -10.19 -24.43
N LEU A 22 11.36 -10.45 -24.89
CA LEU A 22 11.12 -11.10 -26.19
C LEU A 22 11.67 -10.29 -27.36
N LYS A 23 11.52 -8.97 -27.32
CA LYS A 23 12.12 -8.08 -28.32
C LYS A 23 13.64 -8.21 -28.31
N ALA A 24 14.26 -8.16 -27.13
CA ALA A 24 15.70 -8.31 -26.98
C ALA A 24 16.24 -9.62 -27.57
N ARG A 25 15.48 -10.72 -27.43
CA ARG A 25 15.82 -11.99 -28.10
C ARG A 25 15.82 -11.86 -29.62
N LYS A 26 14.76 -11.26 -30.18
CA LYS A 26 14.58 -11.11 -31.64
C LYS A 26 15.65 -10.21 -32.24
N THR A 27 16.03 -9.14 -31.55
CA THR A 27 17.02 -8.17 -32.04
C THR A 27 18.45 -8.59 -31.76
N GLY A 28 18.68 -9.39 -30.70
CA GLY A 28 20.01 -9.72 -30.21
C GLY A 28 20.74 -8.54 -29.54
N LEU A 29 20.06 -7.38 -29.39
CA LEU A 29 20.67 -6.18 -28.84
C LEU A 29 20.68 -6.22 -27.32
N ARG A 30 21.87 -6.07 -26.74
CA ARG A 30 22.05 -5.98 -25.29
C ARG A 30 21.22 -4.84 -24.66
N SER A 31 21.12 -3.69 -25.33
CA SER A 31 20.35 -2.54 -24.86
C SER A 31 18.85 -2.83 -24.71
N ASP A 32 18.29 -3.71 -25.53
CA ASP A 32 16.89 -4.12 -25.40
C ASP A 32 16.69 -4.99 -24.15
N LEU A 33 17.67 -5.82 -23.78
CA LEU A 33 17.62 -6.63 -22.55
C LEU A 33 17.80 -5.76 -21.31
N GLU A 34 18.70 -4.78 -21.35
CA GLU A 34 18.88 -3.80 -20.26
C GLU A 34 17.59 -3.00 -20.02
N LEU A 35 16.89 -2.59 -21.09
CA LEU A 35 15.59 -1.96 -20.96
C LEU A 35 14.53 -2.90 -20.34
N ALA A 36 14.55 -4.19 -20.66
CA ALA A 36 13.63 -5.16 -20.04
C ALA A 36 13.83 -5.21 -18.51
N TYR A 37 15.07 -5.30 -18.04
CA TYR A 37 15.38 -5.27 -16.62
C TYR A 37 15.06 -3.94 -15.96
N ALA A 38 15.28 -2.81 -16.64
CA ALA A 38 14.91 -1.50 -16.10
C ALA A 38 13.39 -1.40 -15.89
N LEU A 39 12.59 -1.83 -16.87
CA LEU A 39 11.13 -1.90 -16.76
C LEU A 39 10.70 -2.83 -15.62
N ASP A 40 11.37 -3.97 -15.47
CA ASP A 40 11.08 -4.91 -14.39
C ASP A 40 11.42 -4.32 -13.02
N ALA A 41 12.53 -3.60 -12.89
CA ALA A 41 12.90 -2.91 -11.65
C ALA A 41 11.84 -1.87 -11.23
N PHE A 42 11.31 -1.10 -12.19
CA PHE A 42 10.19 -0.18 -11.93
C PHE A 42 8.92 -0.94 -11.49
N ALA A 43 8.63 -2.09 -12.09
CA ALA A 43 7.51 -2.94 -11.67
C ALA A 43 7.72 -3.51 -10.26
N CYS A 44 8.95 -3.93 -9.96
CA CYS A 44 9.37 -4.50 -8.69
C CYS A 44 9.27 -3.49 -7.53
N HIS A 45 9.46 -2.20 -7.79
CA HIS A 45 9.20 -1.16 -6.79
C HIS A 45 7.74 -1.24 -6.29
N PHE A 46 6.76 -1.17 -7.19
CA PHE A 46 5.35 -1.31 -6.83
C PHE A 46 5.01 -2.71 -6.30
N LEU A 47 5.72 -3.75 -6.75
CA LEU A 47 5.56 -5.10 -6.22
C LEU A 47 5.99 -5.17 -4.75
N SER A 48 7.12 -4.55 -4.40
CA SER A 48 7.61 -4.50 -3.03
C SER A 48 6.71 -3.71 -2.10
N ASP A 49 6.06 -2.65 -2.59
CA ASP A 49 5.05 -1.90 -1.82
C ASP A 49 3.91 -2.80 -1.35
N HIS A 50 3.51 -3.82 -2.12
CA HIS A 50 2.47 -4.75 -1.68
C HIS A 50 2.82 -5.51 -0.40
N PHE A 51 4.11 -5.69 -0.13
CA PHE A 51 4.63 -6.39 1.04
C PHE A 51 4.77 -5.48 2.26
N ALA A 52 4.39 -4.20 2.16
CA ALA A 52 4.26 -3.26 3.26
C ALA A 52 2.80 -3.17 3.74
N ALA A 53 2.56 -3.40 5.03
CA ALA A 53 1.22 -3.45 5.62
C ALA A 53 0.32 -2.25 5.26
N GLY A 54 0.84 -1.03 5.41
CA GLY A 54 0.14 0.22 5.15
C GLY A 54 -0.25 0.42 3.68
N HIS A 55 0.31 -0.35 2.76
CA HIS A 55 -0.07 -0.31 1.35
C HIS A 55 -1.20 -1.27 1.00
N THR A 56 -1.60 -2.18 1.88
CA THR A 56 -2.55 -3.26 1.53
C THR A 56 -4.02 -2.86 1.52
N ARG A 57 -4.46 -2.08 2.51
CA ARG A 57 -5.89 -1.79 2.74
C ARG A 57 -6.22 -0.32 2.96
N THR A 58 -5.22 0.56 3.06
CA THR A 58 -5.43 2.00 3.24
C THR A 58 -6.24 2.59 2.06
N PRO A 59 -7.43 3.17 2.30
CA PRO A 59 -8.31 3.64 1.23
C PRO A 59 -7.90 5.02 0.70
N ARG A 60 -6.64 5.18 0.27
CA ARG A 60 -6.00 6.47 -0.08
C ARG A 60 -6.82 7.31 -1.06
N LEU A 61 -7.29 6.70 -2.15
CA LEU A 61 -8.10 7.40 -3.16
C LEU A 61 -9.43 7.88 -2.58
N LYS A 62 -10.10 7.03 -1.79
CA LYS A 62 -11.40 7.39 -1.19
C LYS A 62 -11.26 8.43 -0.09
N LEU A 63 -10.17 8.40 0.67
CA LEU A 63 -9.85 9.48 1.61
C LEU A 63 -9.65 10.81 0.88
N ALA A 64 -8.83 10.83 -0.17
CA ALA A 64 -8.58 12.02 -0.98
C ALA A 64 -9.84 12.55 -1.70
N GLU A 65 -10.76 11.67 -2.09
CA GLU A 65 -12.04 12.03 -2.74
C GLU A 65 -13.11 12.52 -1.75
N LYS A 66 -13.16 11.96 -0.53
CA LYS A 66 -14.27 12.17 0.41
C LYS A 66 -13.97 13.16 1.52
N VAL A 67 -12.70 13.47 1.75
CA VAL A 67 -12.27 14.46 2.74
C VAL A 67 -11.84 15.72 2.01
N SER A 68 -12.39 16.86 2.41
CA SER A 68 -12.01 18.18 1.90
C SER A 68 -11.17 18.91 2.96
N PRO A 69 -10.03 19.52 2.56
CA PRO A 69 -9.41 19.45 1.24
C PRO A 69 -8.84 18.04 0.94
N SER A 70 -8.66 17.70 -0.34
CA SER A 70 -8.13 16.38 -0.73
C SER A 70 -6.78 16.05 -0.10
N LEU A 71 -5.96 17.09 0.13
CA LEU A 71 -4.67 16.99 0.80
C LEU A 71 -4.80 16.57 2.27
N LEU A 72 -5.87 16.97 2.96
CA LEU A 72 -6.21 16.47 4.31
C LEU A 72 -6.55 14.98 4.28
N GLY A 73 -7.32 14.53 3.28
CA GLY A 73 -7.59 13.10 3.09
C GLY A 73 -6.30 12.28 2.89
N SER A 74 -5.38 12.82 2.08
CA SER A 74 -4.06 12.20 1.85
C SER A 74 -3.23 12.12 3.14
N LEU A 75 -3.28 13.16 3.97
CA LEU A 75 -2.61 13.18 5.27
C LEU A 75 -3.18 12.15 6.25
N LEU A 76 -4.51 12.04 6.35
CA LEU A 76 -5.17 11.02 7.16
C LEU A 76 -4.79 9.60 6.71
N ALA A 77 -4.62 9.40 5.40
CA ALA A 77 -4.16 8.13 4.87
C ALA A 77 -2.75 7.75 5.35
N ILE A 78 -1.86 8.73 5.58
CA ILE A 78 -0.51 8.47 6.12
C ILE A 78 -0.58 7.94 7.56
N TYR A 79 -1.51 8.45 8.39
CA TYR A 79 -1.65 7.93 9.75
C TYR A 79 -2.08 6.46 9.77
N MET A 80 -3.09 6.08 8.99
CA MET A 80 -3.49 4.67 8.87
C MET A 80 -2.36 3.82 8.27
N HIS A 81 -1.69 4.32 7.24
CA HIS A 81 -0.54 3.66 6.63
C HIS A 81 0.55 3.34 7.66
N ASN A 82 0.91 4.32 8.49
CA ASN A 82 1.94 4.16 9.51
C ASN A 82 1.48 3.26 10.65
N GLU A 83 0.20 3.32 11.03
CA GLU A 83 -0.38 2.43 12.05
C GLU A 83 -0.35 0.97 11.58
N ASP A 84 -0.83 0.68 10.36
CA ASP A 84 -0.77 -0.65 9.75
C ASP A 84 0.69 -1.13 9.63
N ASN A 85 1.62 -0.25 9.23
CA ASN A 85 3.06 -0.55 9.18
C ASN A 85 3.66 -0.94 10.53
N LYS A 86 3.24 -0.26 11.61
CA LYS A 86 3.74 -0.45 12.97
C LYS A 86 3.23 -1.75 13.60
N TYR A 87 1.92 -1.99 13.53
CA TYR A 87 1.29 -3.15 14.17
C TYR A 87 1.38 -4.41 13.31
N GLY A 88 1.55 -4.25 12.00
CA GLY A 88 1.53 -5.35 11.05
C GLY A 88 0.11 -5.86 10.77
N LEU A 89 0.00 -6.65 9.71
CA LEU A 89 -1.25 -7.26 9.27
C LEU A 89 -1.06 -8.73 8.89
N TYR A 90 -1.95 -9.58 9.37
CA TYR A 90 -2.21 -10.90 8.80
C TYR A 90 -2.74 -10.74 7.37
N VAL A 91 -2.15 -11.51 6.46
CA VAL A 91 -2.46 -11.51 5.04
C VAL A 91 -2.53 -12.94 4.50
N HIS A 92 -3.22 -13.08 3.37
CA HIS A 92 -3.11 -14.24 2.49
C HIS A 92 -2.74 -13.85 1.06
N ASN A 93 -2.39 -14.84 0.25
CA ASN A 93 -2.30 -14.71 -1.21
C ASN A 93 -3.25 -15.68 -1.94
N GLN A 94 -3.24 -15.68 -3.27
CA GLN A 94 -4.11 -16.56 -4.08
C GLN A 94 -3.70 -18.04 -4.00
N LEU A 95 -2.51 -18.32 -3.47
CA LEU A 95 -2.03 -19.68 -3.18
C LEU A 95 -2.47 -20.17 -1.79
N ASN A 96 -3.30 -19.39 -1.09
CA ASN A 96 -3.78 -19.68 0.26
C ASN A 96 -2.65 -19.84 1.29
N GLU A 97 -1.53 -19.15 1.08
CA GLU A 97 -0.49 -18.99 2.11
C GLU A 97 -0.87 -17.85 3.05
N HIS A 98 -0.56 -17.99 4.34
CA HIS A 98 -0.93 -17.04 5.39
C HIS A 98 0.31 -16.59 6.17
N TRP A 99 0.48 -15.29 6.40
CA TRP A 99 1.59 -14.75 7.20
C TRP A 99 1.29 -13.33 7.70
N ILE A 100 2.21 -12.75 8.48
CA ILE A 100 2.14 -11.35 8.91
C ILE A 100 3.10 -10.53 8.07
N ILE A 101 2.63 -9.38 7.59
CA ILE A 101 3.48 -8.35 7.00
C ILE A 101 3.57 -7.15 7.94
N TYR A 102 4.75 -6.57 8.00
CA TYR A 102 4.98 -5.27 8.60
C TYR A 102 5.22 -4.25 7.49
N GLY A 103 5.51 -3.02 7.87
CA GLY A 103 5.63 -1.92 6.94
C GLY A 103 7.03 -1.46 6.60
N ASP A 104 7.07 -0.24 6.08
CA ASP A 104 8.27 0.55 5.87
C ASP A 104 9.20 0.46 7.08
N PHE A 105 10.51 0.41 6.82
CA PHE A 105 11.57 0.24 7.81
C PHE A 105 11.58 -1.09 8.57
N SER A 106 10.67 -2.03 8.28
CA SER A 106 10.65 -3.36 8.93
C SER A 106 11.38 -4.45 8.15
N TYR A 107 12.07 -4.14 7.05
CA TYR A 107 12.74 -5.15 6.22
C TYR A 107 13.78 -5.98 7.01
N PHE A 108 14.54 -5.34 7.90
CA PHE A 108 15.50 -6.01 8.77
C PHE A 108 14.95 -6.41 10.14
N ASN A 109 13.66 -6.15 10.40
CA ASN A 109 13.01 -6.59 11.64
C ASN A 109 12.94 -8.12 11.67
N PRO A 110 13.45 -8.80 12.73
CA PRO A 110 13.35 -10.26 12.85
C PRO A 110 11.91 -10.79 12.74
N ASN A 111 10.93 -10.05 13.24
CA ASN A 111 9.52 -10.43 13.16
C ASN A 111 8.97 -10.42 11.71
N ASN A 112 9.63 -9.72 10.80
CA ASN A 112 9.26 -9.61 9.40
C ASN A 112 10.03 -10.58 8.50
N GLN A 113 10.83 -11.50 9.06
CA GLN A 113 11.65 -12.44 8.30
C GLN A 113 10.84 -13.26 7.29
N ALA A 114 9.71 -13.84 7.71
CA ALA A 114 8.87 -14.65 6.83
C ALA A 114 8.32 -13.86 5.62
N ASN A 115 8.07 -12.55 5.81
CA ASN A 115 7.64 -11.64 4.75
C ASN A 115 8.81 -11.28 3.83
N ARG A 116 9.99 -10.97 4.41
CA ARG A 116 11.21 -10.68 3.66
C ARG A 116 11.58 -11.83 2.72
N GLU A 117 11.61 -13.06 3.22
CA GLU A 117 11.95 -14.24 2.43
C GLU A 117 10.97 -14.45 1.27
N ARG A 118 9.68 -14.12 1.44
CA ARG A 118 8.69 -14.18 0.37
C ARG A 118 8.92 -13.10 -0.68
N LEU A 119 9.16 -11.87 -0.25
CA LEU A 119 9.47 -10.75 -1.14
C LEU A 119 10.74 -11.04 -1.97
N GLU A 120 11.81 -11.50 -1.32
CA GLU A 120 13.07 -11.85 -2.00
C GLU A 120 12.87 -12.94 -3.05
N ARG A 121 12.16 -14.02 -2.70
CA ARG A 121 11.82 -15.09 -3.67
C ARG A 121 11.01 -14.55 -4.85
N LEU A 122 10.04 -13.68 -4.59
CA LEU A 122 9.17 -13.13 -5.63
C LEU A 122 9.94 -12.18 -6.57
N LEU A 123 10.81 -11.34 -6.02
CA LEU A 123 11.68 -10.46 -6.81
C LEU A 123 12.67 -11.26 -7.66
N GLN A 124 13.24 -12.33 -7.11
CA GLN A 124 14.10 -13.24 -7.88
C GLN A 124 13.32 -13.91 -9.02
N GLN A 125 12.12 -14.42 -8.75
CA GLN A 125 11.26 -15.01 -9.78
C GLN A 125 10.91 -14.02 -10.90
N SER A 126 10.70 -12.73 -10.56
CA SER A 126 10.49 -11.67 -11.54
C SER A 126 11.68 -11.52 -12.48
N ALA A 127 12.89 -11.40 -11.92
CA ALA A 127 14.12 -11.29 -12.71
C ALA A 127 14.40 -12.55 -13.54
N ASP A 128 14.21 -13.74 -12.97
CA ASP A 128 14.38 -15.02 -13.65
C ASP A 128 13.41 -15.15 -14.83
N ALA A 129 12.19 -14.63 -14.71
CA ALA A 129 11.22 -14.61 -15.79
C ALA A 129 11.68 -13.75 -16.98
N ILE A 130 12.34 -12.62 -16.73
CA ILE A 130 12.95 -11.79 -17.77
C ILE A 130 14.04 -12.58 -18.51
N PHE A 131 14.98 -13.17 -17.77
CA PHE A 131 16.06 -13.95 -18.36
C PHE A 131 15.55 -15.15 -19.15
N HIS A 132 14.64 -15.94 -18.57
CA HIS A 132 14.05 -17.10 -19.23
C HIS A 132 13.34 -16.72 -20.53
N THR A 133 12.58 -15.63 -20.52
CA THR A 133 11.87 -15.13 -21.70
C THR A 133 12.83 -14.72 -22.81
N TYR A 134 13.93 -14.05 -22.45
CA TYR A 134 15.00 -13.70 -23.37
C TYR A 134 15.73 -14.93 -23.94
N ASP A 135 16.12 -15.87 -23.08
CA ASP A 135 16.96 -17.03 -23.43
C ASP A 135 16.22 -18.12 -24.21
N THR A 136 14.93 -18.32 -23.92
CA THR A 136 14.14 -19.37 -24.57
C THR A 136 13.21 -18.84 -25.65
N GLY A 137 12.77 -17.58 -25.54
CA GLY A 137 11.69 -17.02 -26.35
C GLY A 137 10.29 -17.40 -25.86
N ASN A 138 10.18 -18.14 -24.75
CA ASN A 138 8.91 -18.50 -24.13
C ASN A 138 8.61 -17.50 -23.02
N GLN A 139 7.53 -16.74 -23.18
CA GLN A 139 7.10 -15.76 -22.18
C GLN A 139 6.50 -16.46 -20.95
N LYS A 140 6.98 -16.10 -19.76
CA LYS A 140 6.36 -16.53 -18.48
C LYS A 140 5.00 -15.86 -18.27
N ASN A 141 4.13 -16.54 -17.51
CA ASN A 141 2.80 -16.05 -17.21
C ASN A 141 2.87 -14.99 -16.08
N PRO A 142 2.54 -13.71 -16.33
CA PRO A 142 2.62 -12.68 -15.30
C PRO A 142 1.70 -12.93 -14.09
N GLN A 143 0.69 -13.79 -14.25
CA GLN A 143 -0.23 -14.21 -13.20
C GLN A 143 0.48 -14.98 -12.08
N ASP A 144 1.62 -15.62 -12.38
CA ASP A 144 2.42 -16.34 -11.37
C ASP A 144 2.92 -15.38 -10.28
N ILE A 145 3.25 -14.13 -10.64
CA ILE A 145 3.60 -13.07 -9.70
C ILE A 145 2.36 -12.55 -8.97
N LEU A 146 1.28 -12.30 -9.70
CA LEU A 146 0.03 -11.76 -9.12
C LEU A 146 -0.56 -12.69 -8.04
N ALA A 147 -0.45 -14.00 -8.23
CA ALA A 147 -0.96 -15.00 -7.31
C ALA A 147 -0.29 -14.97 -5.93
N GLN A 148 0.95 -14.46 -5.85
CA GLN A 148 1.75 -14.41 -4.63
C GLN A 148 1.59 -13.09 -3.86
N ILE A 149 0.94 -12.08 -4.45
CA ILE A 149 0.75 -10.77 -3.83
C ILE A 149 -0.14 -10.90 -2.57
N PRO A 150 0.30 -10.37 -1.41
CA PRO A 150 -0.49 -10.41 -0.18
C PRO A 150 -1.74 -9.52 -0.24
N GLN A 151 -2.75 -9.96 0.49
CA GLN A 151 -4.02 -9.28 0.69
C GLN A 151 -4.38 -9.33 2.18
N ALA A 152 -4.78 -8.17 2.74
CA ALA A 152 -5.18 -8.08 4.14
C ALA A 152 -6.32 -9.06 4.46
N GLU A 153 -6.16 -9.80 5.55
CA GLU A 153 -7.18 -10.71 6.03
C GLU A 153 -8.45 -9.98 6.45
N LYS A 154 -9.59 -10.48 5.98
CA LYS A 154 -10.92 -9.94 6.31
C LYS A 154 -11.61 -10.74 7.42
N GLU A 155 -11.35 -12.03 7.46
CA GLU A 155 -11.97 -12.97 8.39
C GLU A 155 -10.87 -13.56 9.26
N LEU A 156 -10.91 -13.21 10.54
CA LEU A 156 -9.91 -13.60 11.50
C LEU A 156 -10.47 -14.67 12.44
N THR A 157 -9.67 -15.69 12.70
CA THR A 157 -9.98 -16.68 13.75
C THR A 157 -9.77 -16.08 15.13
N GLN A 158 -10.35 -16.67 16.19
CA GLN A 158 -10.20 -16.20 17.58
C GLN A 158 -8.74 -16.00 18.04
N ASN A 159 -7.77 -16.64 17.37
CA ASN A 159 -6.35 -16.59 17.72
C ASN A 159 -5.50 -15.69 16.79
N MET A 160 -6.11 -15.03 15.80
CA MET A 160 -5.44 -14.08 14.90
C MET A 160 -6.15 -12.73 15.03
N LEU A 161 -5.53 -11.73 15.64
CA LEU A 161 -6.14 -10.41 15.77
C LEU A 161 -5.35 -9.40 14.94
N ASN A 162 -5.88 -8.99 13.78
CA ASN A 162 -5.44 -7.74 13.16
C ASN A 162 -5.98 -6.56 13.94
N ILE A 163 -5.25 -5.46 13.87
CA ILE A 163 -5.82 -4.16 14.16
C ILE A 163 -6.97 -3.87 13.18
N THR A 164 -8.02 -3.25 13.69
CA THR A 164 -9.14 -2.76 12.89
C THR A 164 -8.64 -1.61 12.01
N PRO A 165 -9.03 -1.47 10.73
CA PRO A 165 -8.60 -0.32 9.92
C PRO A 165 -9.02 1.01 10.54
N LEU A 166 -8.13 2.01 10.56
CA LEU A 166 -8.47 3.36 11.05
C LEU A 166 -9.52 4.04 10.17
N PHE A 167 -9.40 3.85 8.86
CA PHE A 167 -10.37 4.27 7.87
C PHE A 167 -10.79 3.09 7.01
N TYR A 168 -12.09 2.95 6.77
CA TYR A 168 -12.66 1.86 5.99
C TYR A 168 -13.64 2.40 4.96
N TRP A 169 -13.48 1.98 3.71
CA TRP A 169 -14.43 2.28 2.65
C TRP A 169 -15.46 1.15 2.54
N ASP A 170 -16.72 1.44 2.89
CA ASP A 170 -17.84 0.52 2.70
C ASP A 170 -18.42 0.72 1.29
N ASP A 171 -18.01 -0.14 0.35
CA ASP A 171 -18.49 -0.10 -1.05
C ASP A 171 -20.01 -0.26 -1.15
N LYS A 172 -20.63 -1.06 -0.27
CA LYS A 172 -22.08 -1.32 -0.31
C LYS A 172 -22.87 -0.10 0.10
N LYS A 173 -22.37 0.65 1.09
CA LYS A 173 -23.01 1.86 1.60
C LYS A 173 -22.50 3.13 0.93
N ASN A 174 -21.46 3.05 0.10
CA ASN A 174 -20.76 4.18 -0.51
C ASN A 174 -20.33 5.21 0.55
N LYS A 175 -19.80 4.73 1.68
CA LYS A 175 -19.45 5.56 2.84
C LYS A 175 -18.02 5.30 3.31
N LEU A 176 -17.34 6.39 3.65
CA LEU A 176 -16.06 6.34 4.35
C LEU A 176 -16.33 6.33 5.86
N LEU A 177 -15.92 5.24 6.49
CA LEU A 177 -16.03 5.02 7.92
C LEU A 177 -14.67 5.25 8.59
N HIS A 178 -14.74 5.57 9.87
CA HIS A 178 -13.60 5.82 10.75
C HIS A 178 -13.77 5.00 12.03
N ARG A 179 -12.69 4.46 12.58
CA ARG A 179 -12.69 3.76 13.86
C ARG A 179 -13.19 4.70 14.97
N LYS A 180 -14.13 4.26 15.80
CA LYS A 180 -14.74 5.14 16.80
C LYS A 180 -13.74 5.55 17.88
N ASP A 181 -13.03 4.59 18.45
CA ASP A 181 -11.91 4.86 19.37
C ASP A 181 -10.57 4.75 18.64
N ILE A 182 -10.02 5.91 18.25
CA ILE A 182 -8.73 5.98 17.55
C ILE A 182 -7.54 5.60 18.43
N ASN A 183 -7.68 5.63 19.76
CA ASN A 183 -6.62 5.27 20.70
C ASN A 183 -6.49 3.75 20.86
N ASN A 184 -7.50 2.99 20.44
CA ASN A 184 -7.52 1.54 20.51
C ASN A 184 -7.48 0.93 19.09
N PRO A 185 -6.32 0.44 18.63
CA PRO A 185 -6.17 -0.24 17.35
C PRO A 185 -7.10 -1.44 17.13
N TYR A 186 -7.62 -2.03 18.20
CA TYR A 186 -8.48 -3.20 18.18
C TYR A 186 -9.97 -2.87 18.34
N ASP A 187 -10.36 -1.60 18.48
CA ASP A 187 -11.79 -1.23 18.47
C ASP A 187 -12.39 -1.54 17.09
N SER A 188 -13.33 -2.48 17.04
CA SER A 188 -14.04 -2.88 15.83
C SER A 188 -15.21 -1.96 15.48
N THR A 189 -15.52 -1.00 16.34
CA THR A 189 -16.64 -0.07 16.15
C THR A 189 -16.29 0.98 15.09
N MET A 190 -17.13 1.05 14.05
CA MET A 190 -17.00 2.01 12.95
C MET A 190 -18.07 3.11 13.03
N THR A 191 -17.71 4.34 12.70
CA THR A 191 -18.63 5.48 12.62
C THR A 191 -18.49 6.22 11.29
N SER A 192 -19.61 6.75 10.77
CA SER A 192 -19.61 7.72 9.67
C SER A 192 -19.77 9.16 10.15
N ASN A 193 -19.93 9.39 11.45
CA ASN A 193 -20.06 10.72 12.06
C ASN A 193 -18.70 11.16 12.60
N TRP A 194 -17.89 11.77 11.75
CA TRP A 194 -16.55 12.26 12.07
C TRP A 194 -16.18 13.38 11.08
N TRP A 195 -15.21 14.21 11.46
CA TRP A 195 -14.75 15.35 10.66
C TRP A 195 -13.23 15.28 10.47
N GLY A 196 -12.76 15.53 9.24
CA GLY A 196 -11.36 15.35 8.87
C GLY A 196 -10.39 16.13 9.75
N TRP A 197 -10.68 17.40 10.05
CA TRP A 197 -9.79 18.25 10.85
C TRP A 197 -9.73 17.86 12.32
N SER A 198 -10.88 17.58 12.94
CA SER A 198 -10.90 17.11 14.32
C SER A 198 -10.18 15.76 14.45
N THR A 199 -10.35 14.88 13.46
CA THR A 199 -9.63 13.60 13.40
C THR A 199 -8.12 13.83 13.25
N LEU A 200 -7.70 14.73 12.36
CA LEU A 200 -6.27 15.07 12.21
C LEU A 200 -5.66 15.58 13.52
N LEU A 201 -6.32 16.50 14.22
CA LEU A 201 -5.81 17.04 15.48
C LEU A 201 -5.65 15.94 16.54
N ALA A 202 -6.64 15.05 16.63
CA ALA A 202 -6.59 13.93 17.55
C ALA A 202 -5.48 12.94 17.19
N LEU A 203 -5.31 12.61 15.90
CA LEU A 203 -4.23 11.74 15.42
C LEU A 203 -2.85 12.34 15.64
N LYS A 204 -2.68 13.65 15.41
CA LYS A 204 -1.43 14.36 15.70
C LYS A 204 -1.08 14.30 17.19
N THR A 205 -2.08 14.44 18.06
CA THR A 205 -1.88 14.34 19.51
C THR A 205 -1.48 12.93 19.93
N LEU A 206 -2.10 11.91 19.34
CA LEU A 206 -1.89 10.50 19.69
C LEU A 206 -0.60 9.92 19.10
N TYR A 207 -0.35 10.18 17.82
CA TYR A 207 0.72 9.55 17.03
C TYR A 207 1.91 10.47 16.76
N GLY A 208 1.79 11.77 17.03
CA GLY A 208 2.79 12.76 16.68
C GLY A 208 2.84 13.06 15.17
N GLU A 209 3.91 13.70 14.74
CA GLU A 209 4.17 14.01 13.33
C GLU A 209 5.42 13.29 12.82
N THR A 210 5.33 12.76 11.59
CA THR A 210 6.47 12.23 10.85
C THR A 210 6.98 13.27 9.84
N ILE A 211 8.08 12.97 9.14
CA ILE A 211 8.60 13.88 8.10
C ILE A 211 7.56 14.05 6.97
N GLU A 212 6.88 12.96 6.60
CA GLU A 212 5.85 12.93 5.56
C GLU A 212 4.62 13.75 5.97
N THR A 213 4.15 13.58 7.21
CA THR A 213 2.99 14.35 7.68
C THR A 213 3.33 15.84 7.78
N ARG A 214 4.53 16.21 8.24
CA ARG A 214 4.99 17.61 8.27
C ARG A 214 5.06 18.24 6.88
N SER A 215 5.54 17.50 5.87
CA SER A 215 5.61 18.01 4.51
C SER A 215 4.24 18.36 3.96
N ILE A 216 3.25 17.48 4.15
CA ILE A 216 1.88 17.72 3.69
C ILE A 216 1.20 18.82 4.51
N MET A 217 1.49 18.90 5.80
CA MET A 217 1.01 19.99 6.65
C MET A 217 1.53 21.36 6.19
N SER A 218 2.81 21.47 5.82
CA SER A 218 3.35 22.68 5.21
C SER A 218 2.60 23.04 3.95
N MET A 219 2.37 22.07 3.06
CA MET A 219 1.59 22.30 1.84
C MET A 219 0.17 22.78 2.12
N LEU A 220 -0.51 22.25 3.16
CA LEU A 220 -1.84 22.76 3.57
C LEU A 220 -1.77 24.23 4.02
N GLN A 221 -0.76 24.59 4.79
CA GLN A 221 -0.56 25.96 5.29
C GLN A 221 -0.21 26.92 4.15
N ASP A 222 0.75 26.55 3.31
CA ASP A 222 1.27 27.36 2.20
C ASP A 222 0.18 27.66 1.15
N ASN A 223 -0.82 26.78 1.03
CA ASN A 223 -1.96 26.97 0.12
C ASN A 223 -3.17 27.64 0.79
N GLY A 224 -3.07 28.11 2.04
CA GLY A 224 -4.19 28.71 2.77
C GLY A 224 -5.34 27.73 3.04
N LEU A 225 -5.05 26.42 3.05
CA LEU A 225 -6.04 25.36 3.26
C LEU A 225 -6.11 24.89 4.72
N ALA A 226 -5.34 25.51 5.61
CA ALA A 226 -5.24 25.13 7.02
C ALA A 226 -6.16 25.94 7.97
N ASP A 227 -6.98 26.85 7.44
CA ASP A 227 -7.78 27.79 8.25
C ASP A 227 -8.75 27.10 9.21
N GLU A 228 -9.36 25.98 8.79
CA GLU A 228 -10.24 25.19 9.65
C GLU A 228 -9.48 24.53 10.80
N MET A 229 -8.20 24.17 10.62
CA MET A 229 -7.38 23.63 11.71
C MET A 229 -7.18 24.66 12.82
N ASN A 230 -6.91 25.92 12.45
CA ASN A 230 -6.71 27.02 13.41
C ASN A 230 -8.01 27.32 14.18
N PHE A 231 -9.16 27.18 13.53
CA PHE A 231 -10.47 27.29 14.18
C PHE A 231 -10.68 26.21 15.26
N PHE A 232 -10.26 24.97 15.00
CA PHE A 232 -10.41 23.89 16.00
C PHE A 232 -9.37 23.95 17.13
N GLN A 233 -8.14 24.40 16.85
CA GLN A 233 -7.09 24.54 17.88
C GLN A 233 -7.37 25.63 18.92
N THR A 234 -8.12 26.68 18.56
CA THR A 234 -8.44 27.80 19.46
C THR A 234 -9.64 27.55 20.37
N ARG A 235 -10.29 26.38 20.25
CA ARG A 235 -11.50 26.02 21.00
C ARG A 235 -11.36 24.77 21.88
N THR A 236 -10.15 24.22 21.99
CA THR A 236 -9.77 23.14 22.91
C THR A 236 -8.92 23.69 24.03
#